data_AF-A0AAE8QJS1-F1
#
_entry.id   AF-A0AAE8QJS1-F1
#
_cell.length_a   1.000
_cell.length_b   1.000
_cell.length_c   1.000
_cell.angle_alpha   90.00
_cell.angle_beta   90.00
_cell.angle_gamma   90.00
#
_symmetry.space_group_name_H-M   'P 1'
#
loop_
_entity.id
_entity.type
_entity.pdbx_description
1 polymer ?
#
loop_
_entity_poly.entity_id
_entity_poly.type
_entity_poly.pdbx_seq_one_letter_code
_entity_poly.pdbx_strand_id
1 'polypeptide(L)' 'MTTQQLEGRFNAKKDEFLEILKQEGIFVDFCEEEGFIYEIFKPLFNVLHRIRLSLKNGRIIVHAMVKL' A
#
# COMPACT_ATOMS: atom_id res chain seq x y z
N MET A 1 4.41 -0.46 14.15
CA MET A 1 4.01 0.56 13.15
C MET A 1 2.53 0.36 12.87
N THR A 2 1.72 1.40 12.99
CA THR A 2 0.28 1.35 12.67
C THR A 2 0.06 1.54 11.17
N THR A 3 -1.13 1.20 10.67
CA THR A 3 -1.53 1.45 9.27
C THR A 3 -1.44 2.94 8.92
N GLN A 4 -1.85 3.83 9.84
CA GLN A 4 -1.76 5.29 9.64
C GLN A 4 -0.31 5.79 9.51
N GLN A 5 0.63 5.25 10.30
CA GLN A 5 2.04 5.60 10.18
C GLN A 5 2.62 5.15 8.83
N LEU A 6 2.21 3.98 8.35
CA LEU A 6 2.63 3.45 7.07
C LEU A 6 2.05 4.27 5.90
N GLU A 7 0.77 4.61 5.99
CA GLU A 7 0.10 5.50 5.04
C GLU A 7 0.80 6.85 4.94
N GLY A 8 1.10 7.48 6.08
CA GLY A 8 1.84 8.74 6.13
C GLY A 8 3.21 8.63 5.46
N ARG A 9 3.94 7.54 5.71
CA ARG A 9 5.24 7.29 5.09
C ARG A 9 5.15 7.10 3.57
N PHE A 10 4.17 6.33 3.10
CA PHE A 10 3.97 6.11 1.67
C PHE A 10 3.57 7.39 0.95
N ASN A 11 2.69 8.21 1.53
CA ASN A 11 2.34 9.50 0.94
C ASN A 11 3.48 10.53 1.01
N ALA A 12 4.34 10.49 2.04
CA ALA A 12 5.52 11.36 2.12
C ALA A 12 6.58 11.03 1.06
N LYS A 13 6.67 9.76 0.64
CA LYS A 13 7.55 9.26 -0.43
C LYS A 13 6.73 8.74 -1.61
N LYS A 14 5.69 9.48 -2.00
CA LYS A 14 4.66 9.01 -2.93
C LYS A 14 5.22 8.51 -4.26
N ASP A 15 6.10 9.27 -4.89
CA ASP A 15 6.63 8.91 -6.22
C ASP A 15 7.47 7.64 -6.17
N GLU A 16 8.36 7.53 -5.16
CA GLU A 16 9.15 6.31 -4.90
C GLU A 16 8.23 5.11 -4.65
N PHE A 17 7.17 5.29 -3.85
CA PHE A 17 6.22 4.23 -3.56
C PHE A 17 5.42 3.80 -4.79
N LEU A 18 4.99 4.74 -5.65
CA LEU A 18 4.26 4.42 -6.86
C LEU A 18 5.12 3.64 -7.86
N GLU A 19 6.42 3.94 -7.95
CA GLU A 19 7.34 3.14 -8.78
C GLU A 19 7.49 1.71 -8.24
N ILE A 20 7.62 1.55 -6.92
CA ILE A 20 7.62 0.23 -6.28
C ILE A 20 6.29 -0.49 -6.54
N LEU A 21 5.15 0.20 -6.42
CA LEU A 21 3.83 -0.38 -6.63
C LEU A 21 3.62 -0.81 -8.09
N LYS A 22 4.18 -0.09 -9.07
CA LYS A 22 4.16 -0.52 -10.48
C LYS A 22 4.95 -1.81 -10.72
N GLN A 23 6.03 -2.01 -9.98
CA GLN A 23 6.93 -3.16 -10.16
C GLN A 23 6.46 -4.40 -9.38
N GLU A 24 5.93 -4.18 -8.17
CA GLU A 24 5.69 -5.25 -7.19
C GLU A 24 4.23 -5.33 -6.72
N GLY A 25 3.41 -4.32 -7.04
CA GLY A 25 2.01 -4.28 -6.65
C GLY A 25 1.17 -5.26 -7.45
N ILE A 26 0.35 -6.03 -6.74
CA ILE A 26 -0.63 -6.93 -7.31
C ILE A 26 -1.97 -6.20 -7.31
N PHE A 27 -2.52 -5.94 -8.49
CA PHE A 27 -3.89 -5.41 -8.60
C PHE A 27 -4.88 -6.45 -8.08
N VAL A 28 -5.75 -6.04 -7.17
CA VAL A 28 -6.78 -6.91 -6.57
C VAL A 28 -8.14 -6.60 -7.15
N ASP A 29 -8.57 -5.34 -7.07
CA ASP A 29 -9.92 -4.93 -7.47
C ASP A 29 -10.02 -3.41 -7.66
N PHE A 30 -11.14 -2.93 -8.20
CA PHE A 30 -11.49 -1.52 -8.27
C PHE A 30 -12.91 -1.30 -7.73
N CYS A 31 -13.09 -0.31 -6.86
CA CYS A 31 -14.41 0.17 -6.49
C CYS A 31 -14.47 1.70 -6.46
N GLU A 32 -15.64 2.28 -6.72
CA GLU A 32 -15.80 3.75 -6.78
C GLU A 32 -15.49 4.43 -5.44
N GLU A 33 -15.73 3.73 -4.32
CA GLU A 33 -15.52 4.25 -2.98
C GLU A 33 -14.06 4.23 -2.52
N GLU A 34 -13.25 3.26 -2.94
CA GLU A 34 -11.86 3.12 -2.47
C GLU A 34 -10.82 3.31 -3.57
N GLY A 35 -11.23 3.36 -4.84
CA GLY A 35 -10.35 3.44 -6.00
C GLY A 35 -9.74 2.09 -6.37
N PHE A 36 -8.52 2.12 -6.90
CA PHE A 36 -7.79 0.91 -7.31
C PHE A 36 -7.12 0.27 -6.10
N ILE A 37 -7.47 -0.98 -5.82
CA ILE A 37 -6.96 -1.74 -4.68
C ILE A 37 -5.79 -2.61 -5.12
N TYR A 38 -4.71 -2.55 -4.35
CA TYR A 38 -3.50 -3.31 -4.56
C TYR A 38 -3.08 -4.05 -3.30
N GLU A 39 -2.35 -5.13 -3.49
CA GLU A 39 -1.56 -5.79 -2.46
C GLU A 39 -0.07 -5.68 -2.78
N ILE A 40 0.75 -5.47 -1.76
CA ILE A 40 2.20 -5.53 -1.89
C ILE A 40 2.81 -6.30 -0.72
N PHE A 41 3.85 -7.07 -1.00
CA PHE A 41 4.57 -7.86 -0.01
C PHE A 41 5.90 -7.20 0.28
N LYS A 42 6.10 -6.72 1.51
CA LYS A 42 7.35 -6.05 1.91
C LYS A 42 7.88 -6.58 3.23
N PRO A 43 9.19 -6.81 3.35
CA PRO A 43 9.80 -7.07 4.64
C PRO A 43 9.81 -5.78 5.47
N LEU A 44 9.22 -5.84 6.66
CA LEU A 44 9.26 -4.77 7.67
C LEU A 44 9.75 -5.40 8.97
N PHE A 45 10.83 -4.85 9.54
CA PHE A 45 11.45 -5.39 10.76
C PHE A 45 11.77 -6.89 10.66
N ASN A 46 12.36 -7.32 9.54
CA ASN A 46 12.70 -8.72 9.22
C ASN A 46 11.52 -9.69 9.18
N VAL A 47 10.28 -9.18 9.10
CA VAL A 47 9.08 -10.00 8.92
C VAL A 47 8.40 -9.60 7.62
N LEU A 48 8.01 -10.58 6.81
CA LEU A 48 7.27 -10.33 5.58
C LEU A 48 5.86 -9.87 5.94
N HIS A 49 5.40 -8.77 5.36
CA HIS A 49 4.04 -8.29 5.55
C HIS A 49 3.33 -8.23 4.20
N ARG A 50 2.07 -8.67 4.19
CA ARG A 50 1.11 -8.36 3.14
C ARG A 50 0.41 -7.06 3.49
N ILE A 51 0.55 -6.06 2.63
CA ILE A 51 -0.04 -4.74 2.80
C ILE A 51 -1.11 -4.56 1.73
N ARG A 52 -2.35 -4.35 2.15
CA ARG A 52 -3.47 -4.01 1.27
C ARG A 52 -3.70 -2.51 1.33
N LEU A 53 -3.75 -1.89 0.17
CA LEU A 53 -3.88 -0.44 0.02
C LEU A 53 -4.73 -0.09 -1.18
N SER A 54 -5.21 1.14 -1.24
CA SER A 54 -5.85 1.67 -2.44
C SER A 54 -5.25 3.00 -2.89
N LEU A 55 -5.35 3.24 -4.20
CA LEU A 55 -5.06 4.51 -4.84
C LEU A 55 -6.36 5.22 -5.17
N LYS A 56 -6.67 6.29 -4.42
CA LYS A 56 -7.85 7.13 -4.66
C LYS A 56 -7.46 8.58 -4.73
N ASN A 57 -7.85 9.27 -5.80
CA ASN A 57 -7.60 10.71 -5.98
C ASN A 57 -6.12 11.11 -5.77
N GLY A 58 -5.20 10.23 -6.18
CA GLY A 58 -3.76 10.44 -5.98
C GLY A 58 -3.30 10.32 -4.53
N ARG A 59 -4.08 9.72 -3.63
CA ARG A 59 -3.65 9.34 -2.28
C ARG A 59 -3.50 7.84 -2.18
N ILE A 60 -2.49 7.43 -1.42
CA ILE A 60 -2.30 6.04 -1.01
C ILE A 60 -3.03 5.88 0.32
N ILE A 61 -3.95 4.92 0.41
CA ILE A 61 -4.72 4.62 1.63
C ILE A 61 -4.37 3.21 2.06
N VAL A 62 -3.93 3.01 3.31
CA VAL A 62 -3.53 1.69 3.79
C VAL A 62 -4.67 1.06 4.59
N HIS A 63 -5.26 0.00 4.05
CA HIS A 63 -6.41 -0.70 4.64
C HIS A 63 -6.00 -1.73 5.67
N ALA A 64 -4.99 -2.53 5.34
CA ALA A 64 -4.55 -3.62 6.20
C ALA A 64 -3.05 -3.90 6.04
N MET A 65 -2.45 -4.35 7.13
CA MET A 65 -1.08 -4.85 7.16
C MET A 65 -1.07 -6.14 7.99
N VAL A 66 -0.82 -7.27 7.33
CA VAL A 66 -0.85 -8.60 7.94
C VAL A 66 0.55 -9.19 7.89
N LYS A 67 1.04 -9.69 9.04
CA LYS A 67 2.30 -10.45 9.12
C LYS A 67 2.12 -11.83 8.50
N LEU A 68 3.11 -12.28 7.73
CA LEU A 68 3.20 -13.62 7.16
C LEU A 68 4.27 -14.44 7.88
#